data_AF-A0A9X0AKZ0-F1
#
_entry.id   AF-A0A9X0AKZ0-F1
#
_cell.length_a   1.000
_cell.length_b   1.000
_cell.length_c   1.000
_cell.angle_alpha   90.00
_cell.angle_beta   90.00
_cell.angle_gamma   90.00
#
_symmetry.space_group_name_H-M   'P 1'
#
loop_
_entity.id
_entity.type
_entity.pdbx_description
1 polymer ?
#
loop_
_entity_poly.entity_id
_entity_poly.type
_entity_poly.pdbx_seq_one_letter_code
_entity_poly.pdbx_strand_id
1 'polypeptide(L)'
;MHLPLLLVPSLLSLSLSLISLLPVTQACLTYHAEFPFDNDKPFIGKIIDNGIETCWINMSYSEHWKWQAMENQKDWGRSEWVWKPWPFTCTKKLWEGKMKPNTTDRSYSAELGVGLRGVTYRAHGEKFWFNPDTVEDVEGERWVYNKKMWCAGK
;
A
#
# COMPACT_ATOMS: atom_id res chain seq x y z
N MET A 1 -64.74 50.84 3.23
CA MET A 1 -63.79 50.37 4.27
C MET A 1 -63.26 49.03 3.81
N HIS A 2 -61.95 48.95 3.59
CA HIS A 2 -61.25 47.83 2.96
C HIS A 2 -61.01 46.65 3.93
N LEU A 3 -61.13 45.44 3.37
CA LEU A 3 -60.69 44.18 3.94
C LEU A 3 -59.15 44.06 3.81
N PRO A 4 -58.42 43.56 4.81
CA PRO A 4 -57.16 42.88 4.56
C PRO A 4 -57.27 41.40 5.00
N LEU A 5 -57.07 40.47 4.07
CA LEU A 5 -55.80 39.84 3.71
C LEU A 5 -55.33 38.81 4.76
N LEU A 6 -55.44 37.55 4.33
CA LEU A 6 -55.04 36.32 5.00
C LEU A 6 -53.53 36.32 5.33
N LEU A 7 -53.17 35.87 6.53
CA LEU A 7 -51.82 35.42 6.88
C LEU A 7 -51.90 33.96 7.33
N VAL A 8 -51.48 33.08 6.42
CA VAL A 8 -51.25 31.63 6.61
C VAL A 8 -49.77 31.46 7.03
N PRO A 9 -49.44 30.47 7.90
CA PRO A 9 -48.36 30.61 8.86
C PRO A 9 -46.96 30.38 8.29
N SER A 10 -46.00 31.00 8.97
CA SER A 10 -44.56 30.86 8.81
C SER A 10 -44.10 29.40 8.91
N LEU A 11 -43.89 28.77 7.75
CA LEU A 11 -43.03 27.60 7.62
C LEU A 11 -41.57 28.07 7.70
N LEU A 12 -41.06 28.18 8.93
CA LEU A 12 -39.62 28.27 9.20
C LEU A 12 -38.98 26.98 8.68
N SER A 13 -38.43 27.07 7.47
CA SER A 13 -37.54 26.09 6.87
C SER A 13 -36.35 25.84 7.79
N LEU A 14 -36.38 24.72 8.53
CA LEU A 14 -35.19 24.10 9.08
C LEU A 14 -34.36 23.60 7.90
N SER A 15 -33.54 24.47 7.30
CA SER A 15 -32.41 24.01 6.48
C SER A 15 -31.36 23.46 7.44
N LEU A 16 -31.56 22.21 7.86
CA LEU A 16 -30.53 21.41 8.49
C LEU A 16 -29.43 21.23 7.43
N SER A 17 -28.45 22.13 7.41
CA SER A 17 -27.21 21.93 6.67
C SER A 17 -26.51 20.74 7.33
N LEU A 18 -26.87 19.54 6.88
CA LEU A 18 -26.14 18.32 7.14
C LEU A 18 -24.80 18.51 6.44
N ILE A 19 -23.86 19.18 7.11
CA ILE A 19 -22.45 19.16 6.73
C ILE A 19 -22.08 17.69 6.88
N SER A 20 -22.14 16.98 5.76
CA SER A 20 -21.67 15.61 5.63
C SER A 20 -20.22 15.61 6.10
N LEU A 21 -19.99 15.28 7.36
CA LEU A 21 -18.75 14.77 7.90
C LEU A 21 -18.50 13.43 7.23
N LEU A 22 -18.28 13.44 5.91
CA LEU A 22 -17.66 12.33 5.24
C LEU A 22 -16.30 12.23 5.93
N PRO A 23 -15.97 11.11 6.60
CA PRO A 23 -14.61 10.91 7.01
C PRO A 23 -13.82 10.99 5.71
N VAL A 24 -12.98 12.02 5.58
CA VAL A 24 -11.90 12.00 4.61
C VAL A 24 -11.01 10.90 5.14
N THR A 25 -11.31 9.64 4.80
CA THR A 25 -10.42 8.52 4.99
C THR A 25 -9.24 8.84 4.09
N GLN A 26 -8.30 9.62 4.62
CA GLN A 26 -7.01 9.78 3.99
C GLN A 26 -6.42 8.38 3.95
N ALA A 27 -6.15 7.88 2.75
CA ALA A 27 -5.53 6.56 2.58
C ALA A 27 -4.29 6.54 3.47
N CYS A 28 -4.12 5.54 4.33
CA CYS A 28 -2.96 5.45 5.21
C CYS A 28 -2.18 4.21 4.90
N LEU A 29 -1.03 4.39 4.24
CA LEU A 29 -0.14 3.30 3.89
C LEU A 29 1.02 3.25 4.87
N THR A 30 1.24 2.05 5.43
CA THR A 30 2.40 1.74 6.25
C THR A 30 3.16 0.57 5.66
N TYR A 31 4.46 0.75 5.47
CA TYR A 31 5.41 -0.32 5.15
C TYR A 31 6.30 -0.55 6.36
N HIS A 32 6.51 -1.81 6.68
CA HIS A 32 7.45 -2.21 7.72
C HIS A 32 8.16 -3.49 7.28
N ALA A 33 9.46 -3.55 7.47
CA ALA A 33 10.21 -4.76 7.22
C ALA A 33 11.48 -4.86 8.07
N GLU A 34 11.94 -6.09 8.25
CA GLU A 34 13.13 -6.44 9.02
C GLU A 34 14.01 -7.33 8.16
N PHE A 35 15.27 -6.94 8.03
CA PHE A 35 16.27 -7.65 7.26
C PHE A 35 17.41 -8.10 8.19
N PRO A 36 17.47 -9.40 8.55
CA PRO A 36 18.51 -9.92 9.43
C PRO A 36 19.89 -9.81 8.76
N PHE A 37 20.94 -9.62 9.56
CA PHE A 37 22.33 -9.67 9.04
C PHE A 37 22.73 -11.09 8.62
N ASP A 38 22.09 -12.09 9.21
CA ASP A 38 22.20 -13.50 8.83
C ASP A 38 21.38 -13.77 7.55
N ASN A 39 22.08 -14.08 6.46
CA ASN A 39 21.48 -14.31 5.14
C ASN A 39 20.61 -15.56 5.04
N ASP A 40 20.73 -16.49 5.99
CA ASP A 40 19.90 -17.69 6.06
C ASP A 40 18.62 -17.47 6.86
N LYS A 41 18.52 -16.35 7.60
CA LYS A 41 17.26 -15.92 8.19
C LYS A 41 16.41 -15.18 7.15
N PRO A 42 15.08 -15.30 7.22
CA PRO A 42 14.21 -14.64 6.28
C PRO A 42 14.15 -13.14 6.54
N PHE A 43 14.14 -12.37 5.45
CA PHE A 43 13.57 -11.04 5.42
C PHE A 43 12.05 -11.13 5.61
N ILE A 44 11.54 -10.30 6.52
CA ILE A 44 10.11 -10.25 6.84
C ILE A 44 9.62 -8.85 6.56
N GLY A 45 8.61 -8.71 5.71
CA GLY A 45 8.06 -7.41 5.36
C GLY A 45 6.55 -7.44 5.18
N LYS A 46 5.90 -6.32 5.46
CA LYS A 46 4.46 -6.13 5.29
C LYS A 46 4.12 -4.73 4.80
N ILE A 47 3.06 -4.67 4.01
CA ILE A 47 2.40 -3.45 3.59
C ILE A 47 0.99 -3.47 4.15
N ILE A 48 0.65 -2.40 4.87
CA ILE A 48 -0.64 -2.21 5.54
C ILE A 48 -1.28 -0.98 4.90
N ASP A 49 -2.48 -1.14 4.38
CA ASP A 49 -3.28 -0.09 3.76
C ASP A 49 -4.56 0.12 4.57
N ASN A 50 -4.72 1.31 5.14
CA ASN A 50 -5.83 1.66 6.03
C ASN A 50 -6.03 0.67 7.19
N GLY A 51 -4.93 0.20 7.77
CA GLY A 51 -4.94 -0.76 8.88
C GLY A 51 -5.13 -2.23 8.47
N ILE A 52 -5.27 -2.52 7.17
CA ILE A 52 -5.41 -3.87 6.64
C ILE A 52 -4.09 -4.29 6.01
N GLU A 53 -3.54 -5.43 6.42
CA GLU A 53 -2.38 -6.02 5.73
C GLU A 53 -2.79 -6.49 4.34
N THR A 54 -2.16 -5.91 3.31
CA THR A 54 -2.49 -6.18 1.90
C THR A 54 -1.43 -7.03 1.21
N CYS A 55 -0.17 -6.88 1.58
CA CYS A 55 0.95 -7.64 1.04
C CYS A 55 1.96 -7.98 2.13
N TRP A 56 2.56 -9.15 2.05
CA TRP A 56 3.60 -9.61 2.96
C TRP A 56 4.66 -10.43 2.23
N ILE A 57 5.82 -10.54 2.86
CA ILE A 57 6.93 -11.36 2.38
C ILE A 57 7.63 -11.98 3.58
N ASN A 58 8.01 -13.24 3.41
CA ASN A 58 8.83 -13.99 4.32
C ASN A 58 9.74 -14.86 3.45
N MET A 59 10.97 -14.41 3.24
CA MET A 59 11.88 -15.02 2.28
C MET A 59 13.34 -14.72 2.66
N SER A 60 14.21 -15.71 2.63
CA SER A 60 15.67 -15.55 2.80
C SER A 60 16.36 -15.16 1.49
N TYR A 61 17.59 -14.65 1.58
CA TYR A 61 18.42 -14.43 0.38
C TYR A 61 18.62 -15.72 -0.41
N SER A 62 18.86 -16.82 0.31
CA SER A 62 19.08 -18.16 -0.25
C SER A 62 17.86 -18.66 -1.04
N GLU A 63 16.64 -18.42 -0.56
CA GLU A 63 15.41 -18.76 -1.29
C GLU A 63 15.21 -17.88 -2.52
N HIS A 64 15.41 -16.56 -2.39
CA HIS A 64 15.30 -15.66 -3.53
C HIS A 64 16.31 -16.00 -4.62
N TRP A 65 17.54 -16.37 -4.26
CA TRP A 65 18.58 -16.78 -5.22
C TRP A 65 18.17 -18.03 -6.01
N LYS A 66 17.60 -19.04 -5.33
CA LYS A 66 17.07 -20.23 -5.99
C LYS A 66 15.94 -19.86 -6.96
N TRP A 67 15.04 -18.97 -6.55
CA TRP A 67 13.96 -18.49 -7.40
C TRP A 67 14.49 -17.73 -8.64
N GLN A 68 15.47 -16.83 -8.46
CA GLN A 68 16.14 -16.13 -9.55
C GLN A 68 16.72 -17.08 -10.59
N ALA A 69 17.39 -18.15 -10.13
CA ALA A 69 17.96 -19.14 -11.03
C ALA A 69 16.87 -19.89 -11.83
N MET A 70 15.78 -20.27 -11.18
CA MET A 70 14.65 -20.91 -11.88
C MET A 70 13.99 -19.98 -12.89
N GLU A 71 13.76 -18.71 -12.54
CA GLU A 71 13.13 -17.74 -13.45
C GLU A 71 14.02 -17.40 -14.65
N ASN A 72 15.34 -17.30 -14.46
CA ASN A 72 16.27 -17.08 -15.57
C ASN A 72 16.40 -18.33 -16.46
N GLN A 73 16.32 -19.55 -15.90
CA GLN A 73 16.33 -20.79 -16.69
C GLN A 73 15.08 -20.98 -17.56
N LYS A 74 13.92 -20.42 -17.16
CA LYS A 74 12.70 -20.47 -17.97
C LYS A 74 12.80 -19.64 -19.25
N ASP A 75 13.72 -18.69 -19.32
CA ASP A 75 13.87 -17.76 -20.45
C ASP A 75 14.92 -18.31 -21.46
N TRP A 76 14.63 -19.46 -22.06
CA TRP A 76 15.53 -20.23 -22.95
C TRP A 76 16.06 -19.45 -24.17
N GLY A 77 15.49 -18.30 -24.49
CA GLY A 77 15.89 -17.46 -25.63
C GLY A 77 16.82 -16.30 -25.28
N ARG A 78 17.16 -16.09 -24.01
CA ARG A 78 17.97 -14.95 -23.57
C ARG A 78 19.33 -15.42 -23.05
N SER A 79 20.40 -14.85 -23.60
CA SER A 79 21.79 -15.13 -23.18
C SER A 79 22.21 -14.38 -21.92
N GLU A 80 21.44 -13.38 -21.50
CA GLU A 80 21.77 -12.47 -20.41
C GLU A 80 20.92 -12.72 -19.16
N TRP A 81 21.59 -12.73 -18.01
CA TRP A 81 20.93 -12.83 -16.71
C TRP A 81 20.19 -11.54 -16.37
N VAL A 82 18.90 -11.66 -16.05
CA VAL A 82 18.06 -10.53 -15.64
C VAL A 82 17.71 -10.65 -14.17
N TRP A 83 18.12 -9.64 -13.40
CA TRP A 83 17.80 -9.57 -11.98
C TRP A 83 16.30 -9.30 -11.78
N LYS A 84 15.58 -10.23 -11.14
CA LYS A 84 14.18 -10.07 -10.76
C LYS A 84 14.03 -9.47 -9.36
N PRO A 85 13.04 -8.60 -9.13
CA PRO A 85 12.76 -8.06 -7.79
C PRO A 85 12.15 -9.15 -6.89
N TRP A 86 12.19 -8.93 -5.59
CA TRP A 86 11.60 -9.82 -4.59
C TRP A 86 10.07 -9.66 -4.59
N PRO A 87 9.30 -10.69 -4.95
CA PRO A 87 7.85 -10.58 -5.01
C PRO A 87 7.23 -10.74 -3.62
N PHE A 88 6.24 -9.91 -3.31
CA PHE A 88 5.40 -10.09 -2.14
C PHE A 88 4.24 -11.03 -2.47
N THR A 89 3.78 -11.77 -1.47
CA THR A 89 2.45 -12.39 -1.51
C THR A 89 1.44 -11.33 -1.12
N CYS A 90 0.41 -11.12 -1.96
CA CYS A 90 -0.63 -10.14 -1.69
C CYS A 90 -2.01 -10.77 -1.57
N THR A 91 -2.90 -10.09 -0.86
CA THR A 91 -4.30 -10.48 -0.73
C THR A 91 -4.98 -10.54 -2.10
N LYS A 92 -5.88 -11.52 -2.25
CA LYS A 92 -6.77 -11.62 -3.41
C LYS A 92 -8.00 -10.71 -3.29
N LYS A 93 -8.21 -10.09 -2.11
CA LYS A 93 -9.31 -9.14 -1.93
C LYS A 93 -9.09 -7.95 -2.86
N LEU A 94 -10.11 -7.58 -3.61
CA LEU A 94 -10.07 -6.43 -4.50
C LEU A 94 -10.33 -5.14 -3.70
N TRP A 95 -9.72 -4.03 -4.13
CA TRP A 95 -10.05 -2.72 -3.58
C TRP A 95 -11.51 -2.34 -3.87
N GLU A 96 -12.24 -1.98 -2.82
CA GLU A 96 -13.66 -1.64 -2.86
C GLU A 96 -13.91 -0.12 -2.86
N GLY A 97 -12.89 0.69 -2.55
CA GLY A 97 -13.02 2.14 -2.50
C GLY A 97 -13.10 2.82 -3.87
N LYS A 98 -13.11 4.15 -3.84
CA LYS A 98 -13.13 4.97 -5.06
C LYS A 98 -11.86 4.76 -5.87
N MET A 99 -12.02 4.43 -7.14
CA MET A 99 -10.94 4.31 -8.13
C MET A 99 -10.68 5.65 -8.81
N LYS A 100 -9.47 5.85 -9.33
CA LYS A 100 -9.22 6.97 -10.26
C LYS A 100 -10.01 6.77 -11.56
N PRO A 101 -10.37 7.85 -12.26
CA PRO A 101 -10.94 7.73 -13.61
C PRO A 101 -10.02 6.89 -14.51
N ASN A 102 -10.60 5.99 -15.31
CA ASN A 102 -9.91 5.11 -16.27
C ASN A 102 -9.05 3.97 -15.68
N THR A 103 -9.06 3.72 -14.37
CA THR A 103 -8.38 2.55 -13.77
C THR A 103 -9.35 1.39 -13.54
N THR A 104 -9.01 0.20 -14.05
CA THR A 104 -9.82 -1.04 -13.90
C THR A 104 -9.20 -2.06 -12.95
N ASP A 105 -7.90 -1.97 -12.71
CA ASP A 105 -7.15 -2.91 -11.89
C ASP A 105 -7.37 -2.64 -10.40
N ARG A 106 -8.04 -3.55 -9.70
CA ARG A 106 -8.33 -3.46 -8.26
C ARG A 106 -7.41 -4.35 -7.42
N SER A 107 -6.45 -5.02 -8.06
CA SER A 107 -5.57 -5.98 -7.40
C SER A 107 -4.46 -5.28 -6.61
N TYR A 108 -3.89 -6.04 -5.68
CA TYR A 108 -2.70 -5.65 -4.94
C TYR A 108 -1.50 -6.45 -5.44
N SER A 109 -0.39 -5.77 -5.69
CA SER A 109 0.90 -6.43 -5.96
C SER A 109 2.05 -5.58 -5.45
N ALA A 110 3.05 -6.20 -4.84
CA ALA A 110 4.24 -5.51 -4.38
C ALA A 110 5.52 -6.27 -4.72
N GLU A 111 6.56 -5.49 -4.99
CA GLU A 111 7.88 -5.97 -5.37
C GLU A 111 8.93 -5.10 -4.69
N LEU A 112 10.01 -5.72 -4.22
CA LEU A 112 11.14 -5.03 -3.61
C LEU A 112 12.37 -5.13 -4.51
N GLY A 113 12.98 -3.97 -4.77
CA GLY A 113 14.18 -3.87 -5.60
C GLY A 113 15.41 -4.49 -4.95
N VAL A 114 16.42 -4.74 -5.78
CA VAL A 114 17.73 -5.27 -5.38
C VAL A 114 18.38 -4.36 -4.34
N GLY A 115 18.87 -4.93 -3.23
CA GLY A 115 19.45 -4.16 -2.13
C GLY A 115 18.43 -3.44 -1.25
N LEU A 116 17.13 -3.75 -1.39
CA LEU A 116 16.05 -3.38 -0.47
C LEU A 116 15.72 -1.88 -0.40
N ARG A 117 16.26 -1.08 -1.33
CA ARG A 117 16.20 0.39 -1.22
C ARG A 117 14.93 1.01 -1.76
N GLY A 118 14.13 0.26 -2.52
CA GLY A 118 12.92 0.77 -3.16
C GLY A 118 11.85 -0.30 -3.27
N VAL A 119 10.65 0.04 -2.80
CA VAL A 119 9.44 -0.79 -2.87
C VAL A 119 8.57 -0.25 -3.99
N THR A 120 8.13 -1.14 -4.87
CA THR A 120 7.05 -0.89 -5.81
C THR A 120 5.80 -1.54 -5.26
N TYR A 121 4.72 -0.77 -5.12
CA TYR A 121 3.44 -1.33 -4.70
C TYR A 121 2.34 -0.79 -5.60
N ARG A 122 1.44 -1.69 -5.97
CA ARG A 122 0.26 -1.42 -6.78
C ARG A 122 -0.96 -1.60 -5.89
N ALA A 123 -1.74 -0.53 -5.75
CA ALA A 123 -2.97 -0.50 -4.99
C ALA A 123 -3.89 0.59 -5.57
N HIS A 124 -5.20 0.42 -5.40
CA HIS A 124 -6.20 1.43 -5.77
C HIS A 124 -6.16 1.80 -7.28
N GLY A 125 -5.72 0.87 -8.13
CA GLY A 125 -5.55 1.09 -9.58
C GLY A 125 -4.31 1.91 -9.95
N GLU A 126 -3.44 2.17 -9.00
CA GLU A 126 -2.22 2.93 -9.18
C GLU A 126 -0.99 2.10 -8.87
N LYS A 127 0.11 2.45 -9.52
CA LYS A 127 1.44 1.95 -9.19
C LYS A 127 2.23 3.09 -8.56
N PHE A 128 2.84 2.83 -7.42
CA PHE A 128 3.71 3.79 -6.76
C PHE A 128 5.00 3.13 -6.30
N TRP A 129 6.02 3.98 -6.19
CA TRP A 129 7.35 3.59 -5.79
C TRP A 129 7.80 4.48 -4.64
N PHE A 130 8.43 3.88 -3.64
CA PHE A 130 8.92 4.61 -2.48
C PHE A 130 10.16 3.95 -1.89
N ASN A 131 10.98 4.77 -1.22
CA ASN A 131 12.13 4.32 -0.45
C ASN A 131 11.78 4.33 1.04
N PRO A 132 11.88 3.18 1.73
CA PRO A 132 11.70 3.15 3.17
C PRO A 132 12.88 3.81 3.90
N ASP A 133 12.59 4.39 5.05
CA ASP A 133 13.59 4.85 5.99
C ASP A 133 14.24 3.62 6.64
N THR A 134 15.55 3.65 6.88
CA THR A 134 16.33 2.49 7.35
C THR A 134 17.04 2.82 8.65
N VAL A 135 16.95 1.92 9.62
CA VAL A 135 17.65 2.00 10.91
C VAL A 135 18.40 0.70 11.14
N GLU A 136 19.65 0.79 11.59
CA GLU A 136 20.43 -0.36 12.05
C GLU A 136 20.04 -0.69 13.50
N ASP A 137 19.56 -1.91 13.73
CA ASP A 137 19.29 -2.46 15.06
C ASP A 137 20.38 -3.49 15.38
N VAL A 138 21.46 -3.00 15.99
CA VAL A 138 22.65 -3.81 16.28
C VAL A 138 22.35 -4.91 17.30
N GLU A 139 21.54 -4.61 18.32
CA GLU A 139 21.16 -5.58 19.36
C GLU A 139 20.27 -6.69 18.78
N GLY A 140 19.35 -6.33 17.89
CA GLY A 140 18.52 -7.28 17.15
C GLY A 140 19.21 -7.92 15.93
N GLU A 141 20.46 -7.58 15.66
CA GLU A 141 21.27 -8.04 14.51
C GLU A 141 20.54 -7.93 13.16
N ARG A 142 19.92 -6.77 12.91
CA ARG A 142 19.05 -6.56 11.74
C ARG A 142 18.99 -5.11 11.28
N TRP A 143 18.62 -4.91 10.02
CA TRP A 143 18.15 -3.63 9.50
C TRP A 143 16.63 -3.55 9.63
N VAL A 144 16.12 -2.43 10.14
CA VAL A 144 14.68 -2.17 10.24
C VAL A 144 14.30 -1.09 9.24
N TYR A 145 13.34 -1.41 8.37
CA TYR A 145 12.83 -0.54 7.32
C TYR A 145 11.40 -0.11 7.63
N ASN A 146 11.11 1.18 7.48
CA ASN A 146 9.78 1.72 7.77
C ASN A 146 9.38 2.81 6.78
N LYS A 147 8.09 2.90 6.44
CA LYS A 147 7.52 4.07 5.78
C LYS A 147 6.06 4.27 6.16
N LYS A 148 5.66 5.51 6.42
CA LYS A 148 4.26 5.93 6.57
C LYS A 148 3.94 6.96 5.49
N MET A 149 2.91 6.74 4.69
CA MET A 149 2.50 7.61 3.59
C MET A 149 1.01 7.87 3.62
N TRP A 150 0.61 9.09 3.26
CA TRP A 150 -0.78 9.53 3.10
C TRP A 150 -1.66 9.50 4.37
N CYS A 151 -1.13 9.03 5.50
CA CYS A 151 -1.82 9.01 6.78
C CYS A 151 -2.05 10.42 7.37
N ALA A 152 -3.25 10.65 7.92
CA ALA A 152 -3.59 11.87 8.67
C ALA A 152 -2.85 11.92 10.01
N GLY A 153 -2.25 13.06 10.34
CA GLY A 153 -1.54 13.26 11.62
C GLY A 153 -0.18 12.57 11.65
N LYS A 154 0.86 13.35 11.97
CA LYS A 154 2.21 12.84 12.21
C LYS A 154 2.19 11.83 13.35
#